data_AF-A0A9X2R9X2-F1
#
_entry.id   AF-A0A9X2R9X2-F1
#
_cell.length_a   1.000
_cell.length_b   1.000
_cell.length_c   1.000
_cell.angle_alpha   90.00
_cell.angle_beta   90.00
_cell.angle_gamma   90.00
#
_symmetry.space_group_name_H-M   'P 1'
#
loop_
_entity.id
_entity.type
_entity.pdbx_description
1 polymer ?
#
loop_
_entity_poly.entity_id
_entity_poly.type
_entity_poly.pdbx_seq_one_letter_code
_entity_poly.pdbx_strand_id
1 'polypeptide(L)'
;MPKSIPLVPSALRSLLVLVASVGMVGCATLIHGSSQEIVVESTPSEAQVEVNGRPVGETPTTTVLKRNREYSISIYQEGYEPHHTTLRPGRSLWATVNLLNFFVPGLLVDASTGALYSLDPGTVAPELQPVDSTAVDPPPSDEEGGAP
;
A
#
# COMPACT_ATOMS: atom_id res chain seq x y z
N MET A 1 -25.21 -29.53 49.02
CA MET A 1 -23.82 -29.16 49.43
C MET A 1 -23.41 -27.89 48.67
N PRO A 2 -23.42 -26.71 49.31
CA PRO A 2 -22.96 -25.48 48.66
C PRO A 2 -21.43 -25.45 48.58
N LYS A 3 -20.88 -25.24 47.38
CA LYS A 3 -19.44 -25.05 47.17
C LYS A 3 -19.04 -23.68 47.75
N SER A 4 -18.08 -23.66 48.67
CA SER A 4 -17.52 -22.43 49.23
C SER A 4 -16.79 -21.65 48.13
N ILE A 5 -17.21 -20.41 47.92
CA ILE A 5 -16.59 -19.50 46.96
C ILE A 5 -15.33 -18.93 47.60
N PRO A 6 -14.13 -19.07 47.00
CA PRO A 6 -12.91 -18.54 47.60
C PRO A 6 -12.92 -17.01 47.62
N LEU A 7 -12.74 -16.45 48.81
CA LEU A 7 -12.57 -15.01 49.04
C LEU A 7 -11.20 -14.57 48.51
N VAL A 8 -11.15 -14.13 47.26
CA VAL A 8 -9.98 -13.43 46.71
C VAL A 8 -9.80 -12.09 47.46
N PRO A 9 -8.59 -11.79 47.97
CA PRO A 9 -8.34 -10.58 48.76
C PRO A 9 -8.61 -9.32 47.94
N SER A 10 -9.11 -8.27 48.61
CA SER A 10 -9.47 -6.98 47.99
C SER A 10 -8.33 -6.39 47.17
N ALA A 11 -7.07 -6.56 47.61
CA ALA A 11 -5.88 -6.15 46.87
C ALA A 11 -5.70 -6.90 45.53
N LEU A 12 -6.02 -8.20 45.47
CA LEU A 12 -5.95 -8.99 44.24
C LEU A 12 -7.08 -8.62 43.27
N ARG A 13 -8.27 -8.29 43.79
CA ARG A 13 -9.37 -7.75 42.97
C ARG A 13 -9.00 -6.40 42.36
N SER A 14 -8.45 -5.49 43.17
CA SER A 14 -7.99 -4.18 42.68
C SER A 14 -6.88 -4.31 41.64
N LEU A 15 -5.94 -5.25 41.82
CA LEU A 15 -4.88 -5.53 40.86
C LEU A 15 -5.43 -6.09 39.54
N LEU A 16 -6.40 -7.02 39.58
CA LEU A 16 -7.05 -7.54 38.38
C LEU A 16 -7.82 -6.47 37.61
N VAL A 17 -8.49 -5.56 38.32
CA VAL A 17 -9.19 -4.41 37.72
C VAL A 17 -8.20 -3.44 37.08
N LEU A 18 -7.06 -3.16 37.72
CA LEU A 18 -6.01 -2.28 37.19
C LEU A 18 -5.34 -2.88 35.94
N VAL A 19 -5.07 -4.19 35.94
CA VAL A 19 -4.50 -4.88 34.77
C VAL A 19 -5.51 -4.93 33.62
N ALA A 20 -6.79 -5.16 33.92
CA ALA A 20 -7.85 -5.15 32.91
C ALA A 20 -8.07 -3.77 32.29
N SER A 21 -7.97 -2.69 33.07
CA SER A 21 -8.15 -1.32 32.56
C SER A 21 -7.01 -0.86 31.64
N VAL A 22 -5.78 -1.31 31.89
CA VAL A 22 -4.62 -1.05 31.01
C VAL A 22 -4.79 -1.75 29.65
N GLY A 23 -5.47 -2.89 29.59
CA GLY A 23 -5.73 -3.63 28.34
C GLY A 23 -6.71 -2.98 27.37
N MET A 24 -7.49 -1.98 27.81
CA MET A 24 -8.51 -1.31 26.97
C MET A 24 -7.99 -0.06 26.23
N VAL A 25 -6.73 0.36 26.44
CA VAL A 25 -6.13 1.55 25.78
C VAL A 25 -5.47 1.19 24.42
N GLY A 26 -5.87 0.07 23.81
CA GLY A 26 -5.28 -0.44 22.56
C GLY A 26 -5.95 0.03 21.25
N CYS A 27 -7.01 0.84 21.30
CA CYS A 27 -7.83 1.10 20.10
C CYS A 27 -7.25 2.15 19.13
N ALA A 28 -6.28 2.97 19.55
CA ALA A 28 -5.74 4.04 18.70
C ALA A 28 -4.72 3.57 17.64
N THR A 29 -4.07 2.42 17.86
CA THR A 29 -3.06 1.85 16.94
C THR A 29 -3.66 1.07 15.77
N LEU A 30 -4.96 0.77 15.79
CA LEU A 30 -5.67 0.09 14.71
C LEU A 30 -6.13 1.02 13.59
N ILE A 31 -6.24 2.33 13.85
CA ILE A 31 -6.80 3.30 12.91
C ILE A 31 -5.73 3.87 11.95
N HIS A 32 -4.45 3.85 12.34
CA HIS A 32 -3.31 4.11 11.44
C HIS A 32 -2.63 2.80 11.04
N GLY A 33 -3.40 1.89 10.46
CA GLY A 33 -2.98 0.51 10.20
C GLY A 33 -1.78 0.35 9.27
N SER A 34 -1.31 -0.90 9.13
CA SER A 34 -0.18 -1.33 8.28
C SER A 34 -0.37 -1.14 6.78
N SER A 35 -1.44 -0.45 6.38
CA SER A 35 -1.90 -0.32 5.00
C SER A 35 -2.06 1.14 4.61
N GLN A 36 -1.94 1.43 3.33
CA GLN A 36 -2.05 2.75 2.74
C GLN A 36 -2.98 2.65 1.53
N GLU A 37 -3.89 3.61 1.43
CA GLU A 37 -4.65 3.84 0.20
C GLU A 37 -3.73 4.53 -0.80
N ILE A 38 -3.60 3.94 -1.99
CA ILE A 38 -2.90 4.49 -3.13
C ILE A 38 -3.93 4.83 -4.18
N VAL A 39 -3.99 6.11 -4.52
CA VAL A 39 -4.81 6.61 -5.63
C VAL A 39 -3.97 6.58 -6.89
N VAL A 40 -4.50 5.93 -7.93
CA VAL A 40 -3.89 5.82 -9.25
C VAL A 40 -4.77 6.56 -10.25
N GLU A 41 -4.22 7.61 -10.83
CA GLU A 41 -4.83 8.43 -11.86
C GLU A 41 -3.96 8.40 -13.11
N SER A 42 -4.53 8.70 -14.28
CA SER A 42 -3.74 8.87 -15.50
C SER A 42 -4.41 9.89 -16.41
N THR A 43 -3.59 10.50 -17.27
CA THR A 43 -4.07 11.27 -18.42
C THR A 43 -3.48 10.63 -19.69
N PRO A 44 -4.31 10.11 -20.61
CA PRO A 44 -5.78 10.05 -20.58
C PRO A 44 -6.35 9.11 -19.49
N SER A 45 -7.63 9.29 -19.15
CA SER A 45 -8.38 8.43 -18.23
C SER A 45 -8.72 7.07 -18.87
N GLU A 46 -9.23 6.13 -18.07
CA GLU A 46 -9.61 4.77 -18.50
C GLU A 46 -8.42 3.84 -18.80
N ALA A 47 -7.25 4.13 -18.20
CA ALA A 47 -6.06 3.29 -18.35
C ALA A 47 -6.11 2.08 -17.43
N GLN A 48 -5.80 0.90 -17.98
CA GLN A 48 -5.74 -0.35 -17.24
C GLN A 48 -4.58 -0.33 -16.25
N VAL A 49 -4.86 -0.60 -14.98
CA VAL A 49 -3.91 -0.61 -13.88
C VAL A 49 -3.68 -2.02 -13.37
N GLU A 50 -2.42 -2.42 -13.31
CA GLU A 50 -1.97 -3.66 -12.69
C GLU A 50 -1.04 -3.40 -11.51
N VAL A 51 -1.20 -4.20 -10.45
CA VAL A 51 -0.30 -4.21 -9.29
C VAL A 51 0.33 -5.60 -9.19
N ASN A 52 1.66 -5.67 -9.32
CA ASN A 52 2.43 -6.92 -9.38
C ASN A 52 1.89 -7.91 -10.43
N GLY A 53 1.49 -7.41 -11.60
CA GLY A 53 0.93 -8.20 -12.70
C GLY A 53 -0.49 -8.74 -12.44
N ARG A 54 -1.21 -8.18 -11.46
CA ARG A 54 -2.64 -8.49 -11.23
C ARG A 54 -3.49 -7.27 -11.60
N PRO A 55 -4.54 -7.43 -12.41
CA PRO A 55 -5.43 -6.32 -12.76
C PRO A 55 -6.18 -5.83 -11.53
N VAL A 56 -6.18 -4.52 -11.33
CA VAL A 56 -6.86 -3.84 -10.21
C VAL A 56 -8.06 -3.03 -10.69
N GLY A 57 -8.03 -2.52 -11.93
CA GLY A 57 -9.12 -1.77 -12.54
C GLY A 57 -8.61 -0.77 -13.56
N GLU A 58 -9.43 0.22 -13.87
CA GLU A 58 -9.11 1.32 -14.78
C GLU A 58 -9.00 2.65 -14.02
N THR A 59 -8.17 3.58 -14.49
CA THR A 59 -8.02 4.90 -13.86
C THR A 59 -9.26 5.79 -14.08
N PRO A 60 -9.68 6.58 -13.07
CA PRO A 60 -9.13 6.68 -11.73
C PRO A 60 -9.56 5.51 -10.81
N THR A 61 -8.61 4.93 -10.07
CA THR A 61 -8.87 3.83 -9.13
C THR A 61 -8.09 3.99 -7.82
N THR A 62 -8.61 3.41 -6.74
CA THR A 62 -7.98 3.42 -5.41
C THR A 62 -7.73 1.99 -4.94
N THR A 63 -6.51 1.69 -4.52
CA THR A 63 -6.11 0.38 -4.02
C THR A 63 -5.49 0.46 -2.62
N VAL A 64 -5.77 -0.53 -1.77
CA VAL A 64 -5.25 -0.59 -0.40
C VAL A 64 -4.07 -1.55 -0.36
N LEU A 65 -2.86 -1.01 -0.16
CA LEU A 65 -1.60 -1.77 -0.16
C LEU A 65 -0.94 -1.77 1.21
N LYS A 66 -0.19 -2.83 1.54
CA LYS A 66 0.53 -2.90 2.81
C LYS A 66 1.80 -2.05 2.74
N ARG A 67 2.08 -1.24 3.76
CA ARG A 67 3.21 -0.29 3.73
C ARG A 67 4.58 -0.97 3.85
N ASN A 68 4.64 -2.21 4.32
CA ASN A 68 5.88 -2.95 4.57
C ASN A 68 6.38 -3.79 3.37
N ARG A 69 5.87 -3.55 2.16
CA ARG A 69 6.24 -4.31 0.95
C ARG A 69 6.41 -3.40 -0.25
N GLU A 70 7.24 -3.85 -1.18
CA GLU A 70 7.40 -3.21 -2.48
C GLU A 70 6.32 -3.71 -3.47
N TYR A 71 5.87 -2.81 -4.34
CA TYR A 71 4.89 -3.11 -5.39
C TYR A 71 5.32 -2.52 -6.73
N SER A 72 5.21 -3.29 -7.80
CA SER A 72 5.30 -2.80 -9.18
C SER A 72 3.91 -2.42 -9.67
N ILE A 73 3.75 -1.19 -10.14
CA ILE A 73 2.52 -0.70 -10.77
C ILE A 73 2.80 -0.54 -12.26
N SER A 74 1.93 -1.12 -13.08
CA SER A 74 1.94 -0.95 -14.53
C SER A 74 0.63 -0.35 -14.97
N ILE A 75 0.69 0.66 -15.84
CA ILE A 75 -0.46 1.39 -16.36
C ILE A 75 -0.41 1.31 -17.89
N TYR A 76 -1.50 0.85 -18.50
CA TYR A 76 -1.59 0.62 -19.94
C TYR A 76 -2.80 1.35 -20.51
N GLN A 77 -2.60 2.04 -21.63
CA GLN A 77 -3.67 2.64 -22.43
C GLN A 77 -3.42 2.31 -23.90
N GLU A 78 -4.49 2.01 -24.64
CA GLU A 78 -4.39 1.77 -26.08
C GLU A 78 -3.87 3.02 -26.82
N GLY A 79 -2.82 2.84 -27.63
CA GLY A 79 -2.18 3.94 -28.38
C GLY A 79 -1.16 4.77 -27.59
N TYR A 80 -0.86 4.38 -26.33
CA TYR A 80 0.13 5.05 -25.48
C TYR A 80 1.21 4.09 -25.00
N GLU A 81 2.38 4.62 -24.67
CA GLU A 81 3.46 3.84 -24.08
C GLU A 81 3.08 3.37 -22.66
N PRO A 82 3.28 2.08 -22.33
CA PRO A 82 3.07 1.57 -20.98
C PRO A 82 3.93 2.29 -19.95
N HIS A 83 3.32 2.75 -18.87
CA HIS A 83 4.03 3.38 -17.77
C HIS A 83 4.24 2.38 -16.63
N HIS A 84 5.49 2.24 -16.18
CA HIS A 84 5.87 1.37 -15.06
C HIS A 84 6.46 2.20 -13.93
N THR A 85 5.93 2.03 -12.72
CA THR A 85 6.46 2.65 -11.51
C THR A 85 6.54 1.63 -10.37
N THR A 86 7.40 1.89 -9.39
CA THR A 86 7.59 1.00 -8.25
C THR A 86 7.33 1.76 -6.96
N LEU A 87 6.38 1.28 -6.17
CA LEU A 87 6.13 1.78 -4.83
C LEU A 87 7.05 1.08 -3.85
N ARG A 88 7.88 1.85 -3.15
CA ARG A 88 8.84 1.31 -2.18
C ARG A 88 8.48 1.71 -0.74
N PRO A 89 8.70 0.82 0.25
CA PRO A 89 8.61 1.19 1.67
C PRO A 89 9.67 2.23 2.05
N GLY A 90 9.27 3.49 2.22
CA GLY A 90 10.03 4.53 2.88
C GLY A 90 9.77 4.56 4.38
N ARG A 91 10.69 5.09 5.18
CA ARG A 91 10.44 5.36 6.61
C ARG A 91 9.64 6.65 6.74
N SER A 92 8.48 6.61 7.38
CA SER A 92 7.71 7.82 7.64
C SER A 92 8.24 8.54 8.88
N LEU A 93 8.50 9.84 8.80
CA LEU A 93 8.95 10.63 9.97
C LEU A 93 7.88 10.72 11.07
N TRP A 94 6.60 10.47 10.77
CA TRP A 94 5.53 10.45 11.79
C TRP A 94 5.66 9.26 12.76
N ALA A 95 6.26 8.16 12.31
CA ALA A 95 6.63 7.03 13.17
C ALA A 95 7.63 7.42 14.29
N THR A 96 8.33 8.54 14.12
CA THR A 96 9.25 9.09 15.12
C THR A 96 8.53 9.80 16.26
N VAL A 97 7.25 10.18 16.12
CA VAL A 97 6.50 10.87 17.19
C VAL A 97 6.13 9.91 18.34
N ASN A 98 5.97 8.61 18.06
CA ASN A 98 5.85 7.56 19.09
C ASN A 98 7.20 7.17 19.73
N LEU A 99 8.33 7.54 19.10
CA LEU A 99 9.68 7.18 19.56
C LEU A 99 10.06 7.81 20.91
N LEU A 100 9.40 8.92 21.28
CA LEU A 100 9.66 9.65 22.52
C LEU A 100 8.74 9.25 23.68
N ASN A 101 7.62 8.54 23.46
CA ASN A 101 6.61 8.37 24.51
C ASN A 101 6.56 6.99 25.20
N PHE A 102 7.07 5.89 24.64
CA PHE A 102 7.06 4.61 25.36
C PHE A 102 8.14 3.68 24.82
N PHE A 103 9.01 3.21 25.71
CA PHE A 103 10.05 2.17 25.63
C PHE A 103 10.11 1.27 24.36
N VAL A 104 11.31 0.73 24.11
CA VAL A 104 11.69 -0.29 23.09
C VAL A 104 10.58 -1.25 22.61
N PRO A 105 9.63 -1.77 23.42
CA PRO A 105 8.53 -2.59 22.91
C PRO A 105 7.65 -1.91 21.86
N GLY A 106 7.39 -0.60 21.97
CA GLY A 106 6.53 0.12 21.00
C GLY A 106 7.13 0.13 19.61
N LEU A 107 8.43 0.41 19.51
CA LEU A 107 9.17 0.37 18.24
C LEU A 107 9.18 -1.03 17.62
N LEU A 108 9.26 -2.08 18.44
CA LEU A 108 9.24 -3.46 17.96
C LEU A 108 7.86 -3.82 17.36
N VAL A 109 6.79 -3.42 18.04
CA VAL A 109 5.41 -3.65 17.57
C VAL A 109 5.15 -2.85 16.29
N ASP A 110 5.53 -1.58 16.24
CA ASP A 110 5.33 -0.71 15.06
C ASP A 110 6.17 -1.18 13.86
N ALA A 111 7.40 -1.65 14.08
CA ALA A 111 8.24 -2.23 13.03
C ALA A 111 7.65 -3.54 12.49
N SER A 112 7.16 -4.41 13.38
CA SER A 112 6.59 -5.71 13.01
C SER A 112 5.25 -5.58 12.28
N THR A 113 4.39 -4.65 12.72
CA THR A 113 3.12 -4.36 12.06
C THR A 113 3.31 -3.57 10.78
N GLY A 114 4.42 -2.86 10.63
CA GLY A 114 4.74 -2.06 9.44
C GLY A 114 4.19 -0.63 9.51
N ALA A 115 3.71 -0.20 10.68
CA ALA A 115 3.27 1.18 10.93
C ALA A 115 4.42 2.20 10.79
N LEU A 116 5.68 1.76 10.81
CA LEU A 116 6.84 2.62 10.55
C LEU A 116 6.98 3.07 9.09
N TYR A 117 6.39 2.32 8.14
CA TYR A 117 6.63 2.52 6.71
C TYR A 117 5.53 3.37 6.06
N SER A 118 5.87 4.01 4.95
CA SER A 118 4.96 4.66 4.01
C SER A 118 5.42 4.31 2.59
N LEU A 119 4.48 4.05 1.69
CA LEU A 119 4.81 3.80 0.29
C LEU A 119 5.05 5.13 -0.42
N ASP A 120 6.20 5.24 -1.08
CA ASP A 120 6.59 6.38 -1.90
C ASP A 120 6.70 5.94 -3.37
N PRO A 121 6.11 6.70 -4.32
CA PRO A 121 5.24 7.87 -4.12
C PRO A 121 3.84 7.51 -3.58
N GLY A 122 3.23 8.38 -2.78
CA GLY A 122 1.90 8.15 -2.19
C GLY A 122 0.73 8.26 -3.18
N THR A 123 0.97 8.89 -4.32
CA THR A 123 0.02 9.07 -5.41
C THR A 123 0.75 8.84 -6.72
N VAL A 124 0.13 8.10 -7.64
CA VAL A 124 0.68 7.83 -8.97
C VAL A 124 -0.26 8.48 -9.98
N ALA A 125 0.19 9.57 -10.60
CA ALA A 125 -0.54 10.31 -11.62
C ALA A 125 0.33 10.57 -12.86
N PRO A 126 0.72 9.54 -13.63
CA PRO A 126 1.49 9.72 -14.85
C PRO A 126 0.67 10.36 -15.98
N GLU A 127 1.35 11.19 -16.75
CA GLU A 127 0.91 11.64 -18.07
C GLU A 127 1.49 10.66 -19.11
N LEU A 128 0.63 9.97 -19.85
CA LEU A 128 1.05 8.94 -20.80
C LEU A 128 1.48 9.58 -22.12
N GLN A 129 2.57 9.07 -22.70
CA GLN A 129 3.05 9.53 -24.00
C GLN A 129 2.41 8.70 -25.12
N PRO A 130 1.86 9.32 -26.17
CA PRO A 130 1.32 8.60 -27.31
C PRO A 130 2.45 7.84 -28.02
N VAL A 131 2.15 6.64 -28.52
CA VAL A 131 3.11 5.89 -29.34
C VAL A 131 3.25 6.59 -30.69
N ASP A 132 4.44 7.10 -30.99
CA ASP A 132 4.73 7.76 -32.27
C ASP A 132 4.54 6.75 -33.42
N SER A 133 3.37 6.81 -34.05
CA SER A 133 2.99 5.97 -35.20
C SER A 133 3.77 6.31 -36.49
N THR A 134 4.68 7.28 -36.45
CA THR A 134 5.47 7.75 -37.60
C THR A 134 6.73 6.92 -37.85
N ALA A 135 7.08 5.99 -36.95
CA ALA A 135 8.20 5.05 -37.11
C ALA A 135 7.75 3.62 -37.50
N VAL A 136 6.56 3.48 -38.09
CA VAL A 136 6.23 2.28 -38.85
C VAL A 136 6.96 2.41 -40.18
N ASP A 137 8.14 1.78 -40.28
CA ASP A 137 8.79 1.54 -41.56
C ASP A 137 7.71 1.05 -42.55
N PRO A 138 7.57 1.67 -43.73
CA PRO A 138 6.63 1.18 -44.72
C PRO A 138 6.94 -0.31 -44.96
N PRO A 139 5.91 -1.18 -45.07
CA PRO A 139 6.14 -2.57 -45.41
C PRO A 139 7.04 -2.62 -46.66
N PRO A 140 8.02 -3.54 -46.74
CA PRO A 140 8.89 -3.64 -47.91
C PRO A 140 7.97 -3.73 -49.12
N SER A 141 8.02 -2.70 -49.97
CA SER A 141 7.29 -2.68 -51.21
C SER A 141 7.79 -3.87 -52.00
N ASP A 142 6.94 -4.88 -52.16
CA ASP A 142 7.15 -5.97 -53.09
C ASP A 142 7.46 -5.32 -54.46
N GLU A 143 8.74 -5.33 -54.85
CA GLU A 143 9.17 -4.97 -56.19
C GLU A 143 8.67 -6.05 -57.15
N GLU A 144 7.41 -5.92 -57.53
CA GLU A 144 6.84 -6.57 -58.68
C GLU A 144 7.32 -5.84 -59.94
N GLY A 145 8.47 -6.27 -60.46
CA GLY A 145 8.92 -6.00 -61.83
C GLY A 145 9.38 -7.33 -62.41
N GLY A 146 8.61 -8.02 -63.25
CA GLY A 146 8.13 -7.52 -64.52
C GLY A 146 8.98 -8.15 -65.61
N ALA A 147 8.56 -9.33 -66.07
CA ALA A 147 9.02 -9.91 -67.34
C ALA A 147 8.74 -8.91 -68.49
N PRO A 148 9.54 -8.93 -69.55
CA PRO A 148 9.36 -9.95 -70.59
C PRO A 148 10.59 -10.77 -70.94
#